data_AF-A0AAD7UDD6-F1
#
_entry.id   AF-A0AAD7UDD6-F1
#
_cell.length_a   1.000
_cell.length_b   1.000
_cell.length_c   1.000
_cell.angle_alpha   90.00
_cell.angle_beta   90.00
_cell.angle_gamma   90.00
#
_symmetry.space_group_name_H-M   'P 1'
#
loop_
_entity.id
_entity.type
_entity.pdbx_description
1 polymer ?
#
loop_
_entity_poly.entity_id
_entity_poly.type
_entity_poly.pdbx_seq_one_letter_code
_entity_poly.pdbx_strand_id
1 'polypeptide(L)'
;MLMMLSVSDVRIALARGHDVNCRDDSGRSLLYVASYGGRADIARVLLDRGADVHATRCDGSSPLFIASREGHVDVARLLLDHGADLNQTTCDGLSPLCAAIFKKVRVAAMPSDVANGGAEYLDRSLLKAHLHAAPIEH
;
A
#
# COMPACT_ATOMS: atom_id res chain seq x y z
N MET A 1 -11.91 12.13 -11.85
CA MET A 1 -11.05 13.31 -11.56
C MET A 1 -10.80 13.39 -10.05
N LEU A 2 -9.88 12.57 -9.53
CA LEU A 2 -9.52 12.50 -8.10
C LEU A 2 -8.21 13.28 -7.81
N MET A 3 -8.01 14.38 -8.54
CA MET A 3 -6.84 15.24 -8.38
C MET A 3 -7.16 16.22 -7.24
N MET A 4 -6.51 16.01 -6.09
CA MET A 4 -6.43 16.91 -4.93
C MET A 4 -7.56 16.79 -3.87
N LEU A 5 -7.68 15.63 -3.21
CA LEU A 5 -8.32 15.59 -1.89
C LEU A 5 -7.55 16.52 -0.92
N SER A 6 -8.05 17.71 -0.62
CA SER A 6 -7.52 18.52 0.47
C SER A 6 -7.97 17.92 1.81
N VAL A 7 -7.19 18.12 2.87
CA VAL A 7 -7.61 17.74 4.24
C VAL A 7 -8.96 18.35 4.59
N SER A 8 -9.21 19.59 4.15
CA SER A 8 -10.46 20.30 4.38
C SER A 8 -11.65 19.60 3.70
N ASP A 9 -11.49 19.15 2.46
CA ASP A 9 -12.55 18.46 1.71
C ASP A 9 -12.90 17.12 2.37
N VAL A 10 -11.89 16.36 2.79
CA VAL A 10 -12.06 15.10 3.54
C VAL A 10 -12.83 15.37 4.83
N ARG A 11 -12.43 16.38 5.62
CA ARG A 11 -13.10 16.72 6.87
C ARG A 11 -14.55 17.12 6.67
N ILE A 12 -14.84 17.93 5.65
CA ILE A 12 -16.19 18.40 5.33
C ILE A 12 -17.06 17.22 4.85
N ALA A 13 -16.54 16.35 3.99
CA ALA A 13 -17.27 15.18 3.52
C ALA A 13 -17.66 14.25 4.67
N LEU A 14 -16.71 13.94 5.56
CA LEU A 14 -16.97 13.11 6.74
C LEU A 14 -17.93 13.78 7.74
N ALA A 15 -17.86 15.10 7.91
CA ALA A 15 -18.80 15.84 8.75
C ALA A 15 -20.23 15.84 8.19
N ARG A 16 -20.39 15.69 6.88
CA ARG A 16 -21.69 15.55 6.20
C ARG A 16 -22.24 14.12 6.21
N GLY A 17 -21.58 13.19 6.90
CA GLY A 17 -22.02 11.79 7.01
C GLY A 17 -21.67 10.91 5.81
N HIS A 18 -20.69 11.30 4.98
CA HIS A 18 -20.18 10.41 3.94
C HIS A 18 -19.47 9.21 4.58
N ASP A 19 -19.62 8.04 3.98
CA ASP A 19 -18.91 6.84 4.39
C ASP A 19 -17.40 7.02 4.20
N VAL A 20 -16.64 6.83 5.27
CA VAL A 20 -15.17 6.91 5.29
C VAL A 20 -14.53 5.77 4.48
N ASN A 21 -15.26 4.66 4.31
CA ASN A 21 -14.81 3.47 3.61
C ASN A 21 -15.26 3.43 2.14
N CYS A 22 -15.73 4.55 1.61
CA CYS A 22 -16.13 4.63 0.22
C CYS A 22 -14.96 4.27 -0.71
N ARG A 23 -15.30 3.64 -1.83
CA ARG A 23 -14.36 3.20 -2.86
C ARG A 23 -14.69 3.88 -4.18
N ASP A 24 -13.67 4.20 -4.95
CA ASP A 24 -13.87 4.66 -6.33
C ASP A 24 -14.12 3.49 -7.29
N ASP A 25 -14.35 3.81 -8.57
CA ASP A 25 -14.61 2.80 -9.62
C ASP A 25 -13.44 1.82 -9.83
N SER A 26 -12.25 2.14 -9.33
CA SER A 26 -11.07 1.28 -9.35
C SER A 26 -10.91 0.45 -8.07
N GLY A 27 -11.87 0.52 -7.15
CA GLY A 27 -11.87 -0.17 -5.86
C GLY A 27 -10.90 0.45 -4.84
N ARG A 28 -10.43 1.68 -5.05
CA ARG A 28 -9.51 2.35 -4.12
C ARG A 28 -10.29 3.04 -3.02
N SER A 29 -9.96 2.73 -1.76
CA SER A 29 -10.48 3.48 -0.61
C SER A 29 -9.82 4.86 -0.50
N LEU A 30 -10.47 5.78 0.22
CA LEU A 30 -9.87 7.06 0.60
C LEU A 30 -8.50 6.88 1.28
N LEU A 31 -8.39 5.88 2.17
CA LEU A 31 -7.16 5.57 2.89
C LEU A 31 -6.07 5.05 1.93
N TYR A 32 -6.43 4.25 0.92
CA TYR A 32 -5.50 3.82 -0.13
C TYR A 32 -4.96 5.02 -0.92
N VAL A 33 -5.83 5.95 -1.32
CA VAL A 33 -5.41 7.14 -2.09
C VAL A 33 -4.54 8.07 -1.24
N ALA A 34 -4.84 8.24 0.05
CA ALA A 34 -3.97 8.97 0.98
C ALA A 34 -2.60 8.30 1.12
N SER A 35 -2.57 6.97 1.18
CA SER A 35 -1.35 6.19 1.32
C SER A 35 -0.48 6.21 0.08
N TYR A 36 -1.08 6.14 -1.10
CA TYR A 36 -0.38 6.32 -2.38
C TYR A 36 0.26 7.71 -2.49
N GLY A 37 -0.45 8.75 -2.07
CA GLY A 37 0.03 10.14 -2.13
C GLY A 37 0.95 10.56 -0.99
N GLY A 38 1.25 9.69 -0.03
CA GLY A 38 2.09 10.04 1.13
C GLY A 38 1.45 11.04 2.10
N ARG A 39 0.11 11.17 2.08
CA ARG A 39 -0.62 12.20 2.84
C ARG A 39 -0.96 11.69 4.23
N ALA A 40 0.02 11.73 5.13
CA ALA A 40 -0.09 11.25 6.50
C ALA A 40 -1.14 12.02 7.32
N ASP A 41 -1.32 13.31 7.05
CA ASP A 41 -2.36 14.17 7.62
C ASP A 41 -3.77 13.66 7.28
N ILE A 42 -4.02 13.34 6.01
CA ILE A 42 -5.30 12.79 5.55
C ILE A 42 -5.49 11.37 6.07
N ALA A 43 -4.45 10.53 6.00
CA ALA A 43 -4.51 9.16 6.51
C ALA A 43 -4.89 9.12 8.00
N ARG A 44 -4.34 10.04 8.80
CA ARG A 44 -4.70 10.21 10.22
C ARG A 44 -6.18 10.53 10.40
N VAL A 45 -6.67 11.56 9.70
CA VAL A 45 -8.08 11.99 9.80
C VAL A 45 -9.02 10.85 9.40
N LEU A 46 -8.67 10.06 8.39
CA LEU A 46 -9.48 8.92 7.96
C LEU A 46 -9.50 7.82 9.01
N LEU A 47 -8.35 7.46 9.57
CA LEU A 47 -8.24 6.41 10.58
C LEU A 47 -8.90 6.79 11.91
N ASP A 48 -8.78 8.05 12.34
CA ASP A 48 -9.50 8.60 13.50
C ASP A 48 -11.03 8.54 13.32
N ARG A 49 -11.50 8.43 12.07
CA ARG A 49 -12.91 8.32 11.71
C ARG A 49 -13.36 6.90 11.40
N GLY A 50 -12.53 5.90 11.71
CA GLY A 50 -12.86 4.49 11.53
C GLY A 50 -12.70 3.99 10.11
N ALA A 51 -11.78 4.58 9.33
CA ALA A 51 -11.37 3.99 8.06
C ALA A 51 -10.83 2.56 8.29
N ASP A 52 -11.24 1.63 7.44
CA ASP A 52 -10.76 0.27 7.42
C ASP A 52 -9.30 0.26 6.95
N VAL A 53 -8.40 0.00 7.90
CA VAL A 53 -6.96 -0.10 7.69
C VAL A 53 -6.58 -1.26 6.76
N HIS A 54 -7.42 -2.29 6.67
CA HIS A 54 -7.24 -3.47 5.84
C HIS A 54 -7.96 -3.39 4.49
N ALA A 55 -8.52 -2.22 4.14
CA ALA A 55 -9.26 -2.04 2.89
C ALA A 55 -8.37 -2.25 1.65
N THR A 56 -8.45 -3.45 1.07
CA THR A 56 -7.69 -3.82 -0.13
C THR A 56 -8.39 -3.43 -1.43
N ARG A 57 -7.57 -3.15 -2.44
CA ARG A 57 -7.99 -3.05 -3.84
C ARG A 57 -8.20 -4.45 -4.44
N CYS A 58 -8.75 -4.53 -5.66
CA CYS A 58 -9.00 -5.77 -6.39
C CYS A 58 -7.77 -6.68 -6.61
N ASP A 59 -6.55 -6.16 -6.55
CA ASP A 59 -5.29 -6.93 -6.61
C ASP A 59 -4.77 -7.37 -5.23
N GLY A 60 -5.56 -7.16 -4.17
CA GLY A 60 -5.14 -7.42 -2.80
C GLY A 60 -4.16 -6.37 -2.24
N SER A 61 -3.86 -5.28 -2.95
CA SER A 61 -3.01 -4.21 -2.42
C SER A 61 -3.71 -3.48 -1.27
N SER A 62 -3.10 -3.52 -0.09
CA SER A 62 -3.53 -2.78 1.10
C SER A 62 -2.98 -1.35 1.12
N PRO A 63 -3.53 -0.45 1.96
CA PRO A 63 -2.96 0.88 2.19
C PRO A 63 -1.49 0.82 2.65
N LEU A 64 -1.14 -0.18 3.47
CA LEU A 64 0.23 -0.38 3.94
C LEU A 64 1.17 -0.84 2.82
N PHE A 65 0.70 -1.74 1.96
CA PHE A 65 1.46 -2.19 0.79
C PHE A 65 1.82 -1.00 -0.11
N ILE A 66 0.85 -0.15 -0.44
CA ILE A 66 1.10 0.99 -1.33
C ILE A 66 1.98 2.06 -0.67
N ALA A 67 1.79 2.36 0.62
CA ALA A 67 2.67 3.26 1.36
C ALA A 67 4.12 2.76 1.36
N SER A 68 4.32 1.45 1.56
CA SER A 68 5.64 0.83 1.56
C SER A 68 6.29 0.83 0.17
N ARG A 69 5.50 0.54 -0.87
CA ARG A 69 5.96 0.55 -2.27
C ARG A 69 6.40 1.93 -2.74
N GLU A 70 5.69 2.98 -2.33
CA GLU A 70 6.04 4.36 -2.66
C GLU A 70 7.07 4.98 -1.70
N GLY A 71 7.40 4.28 -0.59
CA GLY A 71 8.42 4.71 0.37
C GLY A 71 7.93 5.73 1.41
N HIS A 72 6.62 5.85 1.61
CA HIS A 72 5.99 6.78 2.55
C HIS A 72 6.02 6.21 3.97
N VAL A 73 7.20 6.31 4.62
CA VAL A 73 7.46 5.74 5.95
C VAL A 73 6.50 6.29 7.01
N ASP A 74 6.17 7.58 6.96
CA ASP A 74 5.29 8.21 7.96
C ASP A 74 3.86 7.66 7.89
N VAL A 75 3.36 7.44 6.67
CA VAL A 75 2.05 6.80 6.47
C VAL A 75 2.12 5.34 6.90
N ALA A 76 3.18 4.62 6.53
CA ALA A 76 3.32 3.21 6.90
C ALA A 76 3.34 3.01 8.42
N ARG A 77 4.08 3.85 9.16
CA ARG A 77 4.04 3.86 10.63
C ARG A 77 2.63 4.11 11.15
N LEU A 78 1.97 5.13 10.62
CA LEU A 78 0.63 5.48 11.06
C LEU A 78 -0.36 4.33 10.83
N LEU A 79 -0.30 3.64 9.69
CA LEU A 79 -1.13 2.47 9.41
C LEU A 79 -0.85 1.33 10.39
N LEU A 80 0.43 1.09 10.73
CA LEU A 80 0.83 0.07 11.71
C LEU A 80 0.35 0.39 13.12
N ASP A 81 0.42 1.66 13.52
CA ASP A 81 -0.10 2.12 14.82
C ASP A 81 -1.62 1.89 14.94
N HIS A 82 -2.33 1.90 13.81
CA HIS A 82 -3.76 1.58 13.72
C HIS A 82 -4.05 0.10 13.41
N GLY A 83 -3.06 -0.79 13.51
CA GLY A 83 -3.26 -2.24 13.43
C GLY A 83 -3.16 -2.86 12.04
N ALA A 84 -2.59 -2.15 11.05
CA ALA A 84 -2.35 -2.74 9.73
C ALA A 84 -1.48 -4.02 9.84
N ASP A 85 -1.85 -5.05 9.08
CA ASP A 85 -1.09 -6.30 9.04
C ASP A 85 0.10 -6.16 8.07
N LEU A 86 1.31 -6.22 8.63
CA LEU A 86 2.56 -6.14 7.88
C LEU A 86 2.88 -7.42 7.08
N ASN A 87 2.20 -8.53 7.39
CA ASN A 87 2.33 -9.79 6.67
C ASN A 87 1.28 -9.98 5.58
N GLN A 88 0.32 -9.06 5.47
CA GLN A 88 -0.73 -9.16 4.46
C GLN A 88 -0.13 -9.01 3.06
N THR A 89 -0.23 -10.07 2.26
CA THR A 89 0.30 -10.09 0.90
C THR A 89 -0.76 -9.76 -0.14
N THR A 90 -0.33 -9.22 -1.28
CA THR A 90 -1.18 -9.07 -2.47
C THR A 90 -1.55 -10.41 -3.07
N CYS A 91 -2.40 -10.42 -4.11
CA CYS A 91 -2.71 -11.64 -4.87
C CYS A 91 -1.46 -12.31 -5.47
N ASP A 92 -0.41 -11.54 -5.71
CA ASP A 92 0.88 -12.02 -6.23
C ASP A 92 1.82 -12.54 -5.13
N GLY A 93 1.36 -12.59 -3.88
CA GLY A 93 2.16 -13.04 -2.73
C GLY A 93 3.21 -12.02 -2.27
N LEU A 94 3.13 -10.76 -2.71
CA LEU A 94 4.08 -9.72 -2.32
C LEU A 94 3.68 -9.09 -1.00
N SER A 95 4.61 -9.08 -0.03
CA SER A 95 4.43 -8.34 1.23
C SER A 95 4.78 -6.86 1.07
N PRO A 96 4.26 -5.98 1.97
CA PRO A 96 4.64 -4.56 2.00
C PRO A 96 6.16 -4.35 2.09
N LEU A 97 6.86 -5.19 2.87
CA LEU A 97 8.32 -5.14 3.00
C LEU A 97 9.02 -5.49 1.68
N CYS A 98 8.56 -6.55 0.99
CA CYS A 98 9.07 -6.88 -0.34
C CYS A 98 8.87 -5.70 -1.30
N ALA A 99 7.71 -5.04 -1.27
CA ALA A 99 7.42 -3.90 -2.15
C ALA A 99 8.40 -2.73 -1.93
N ALA A 100 8.71 -2.40 -0.68
CA ALA A 100 9.68 -1.36 -0.34
C ALA A 100 11.10 -1.70 -0.84
N ILE A 101 11.53 -2.95 -0.67
CA ILE A 101 12.84 -3.42 -1.14
C ILE A 101 12.89 -3.40 -2.67
N PHE A 102 11.87 -3.94 -3.34
CA PHE A 102 11.80 -3.94 -4.80
C PHE A 102 11.78 -2.54 -5.38
N LYS A 103 11.09 -1.56 -4.77
CA LYS A 103 11.17 -0.17 -5.26
C LYS A 103 12.60 0.37 -5.21
N LYS A 104 13.34 0.07 -4.15
CA LYS A 104 14.73 0.50 -3.95
C LYS A 104 15.70 -0.20 -4.92
N VAL A 105 15.45 -1.47 -5.24
CA VAL A 105 16.25 -2.27 -6.19
C VAL A 105 15.88 -1.98 -7.66
N ARG A 106 14.60 -1.70 -7.94
CA ARG A 106 14.06 -1.46 -9.30
C ARG A 106 14.47 -0.12 -9.91
N VAL A 107 15.16 0.77 -9.19
CA VAL A 107 15.85 1.92 -9.81
C VAL A 107 16.92 1.47 -10.81
N ALA A 108 17.37 0.20 -10.76
CA ALA A 108 18.38 -0.33 -11.68
C ALA A 108 17.84 -1.12 -12.89
N ALA A 109 16.60 -1.62 -12.87
CA ALA A 109 16.03 -2.38 -13.99
C ALA A 109 14.52 -2.56 -13.81
N MET A 110 13.72 -1.92 -14.66
CA MET A 110 12.54 -2.47 -15.36
C MET A 110 11.80 -1.34 -16.09
N PRO A 111 11.53 -1.46 -17.40
CA PRO A 111 10.81 -0.46 -18.19
C PRO A 111 9.31 -0.40 -17.81
N SER A 112 8.72 0.78 -18.05
CA SER A 112 7.38 1.19 -17.64
C SER A 112 6.20 0.37 -18.20
N ASP A 113 6.45 -0.59 -19.10
CA ASP A 113 5.41 -1.29 -19.88
C ASP A 113 4.81 -2.56 -19.24
N VAL A 114 5.26 -2.97 -18.05
CA VAL A 114 4.79 -4.22 -17.40
C VAL A 114 3.75 -3.96 -16.29
N ALA A 115 3.14 -2.77 -16.26
CA ALA A 115 2.14 -2.43 -15.24
C ALA A 115 0.77 -3.15 -15.42
N ASN A 116 0.59 -3.93 -16.49
CA ASN A 116 -0.70 -4.56 -16.82
C ASN A 116 -0.65 -6.03 -17.28
N GLY A 117 0.47 -6.73 -17.06
CA GLY A 117 0.62 -8.14 -17.41
C GLY A 117 0.66 -9.02 -16.17
N GLY A 118 -0.23 -10.01 -16.11
CA GLY A 118 -0.38 -10.94 -14.99
C GLY A 118 0.90 -11.65 -14.56
N ALA A 119 0.82 -12.21 -13.35
CA ALA A 119 1.86 -12.91 -12.61
C ALA A 119 2.43 -14.17 -13.30
N GLU A 120 3.13 -14.01 -14.42
CA GLU A 120 3.98 -15.06 -15.01
C GLU A 120 5.48 -14.78 -14.90
N TYR A 121 5.90 -13.66 -14.28
CA TYR A 121 7.30 -13.22 -14.36
C TYR A 121 8.05 -13.07 -13.03
N LEU A 122 7.50 -13.57 -11.92
CA LEU A 122 8.22 -13.64 -10.64
C LEU A 122 8.47 -15.10 -10.30
N ASP A 123 9.41 -15.66 -11.07
CA ASP A 123 10.03 -16.95 -10.85
C ASP A 123 10.33 -17.16 -9.35
N ARG A 124 9.73 -18.22 -8.80
CA ARG A 124 9.90 -18.69 -7.42
C ARG A 124 11.38 -18.82 -7.01
N SER A 125 12.34 -18.78 -7.93
CA SER A 125 13.77 -18.87 -7.64
C SER A 125 14.33 -17.65 -6.91
N LEU A 126 13.85 -16.43 -7.14
CA LEU A 126 14.48 -15.23 -6.56
C LEU A 126 14.10 -15.02 -5.08
N LEU A 127 12.87 -15.39 -4.70
CA LEU A 127 12.41 -15.34 -3.30
C LEU A 127 12.99 -16.51 -2.47
N LYS A 128 13.14 -17.71 -3.08
CA LYS A 128 13.71 -18.88 -2.41
C LYS A 128 15.22 -18.73 -2.14
N ALA A 129 15.93 -17.99 -2.99
CA ALA A 129 17.36 -17.72 -2.82
C ALA A 129 17.66 -16.80 -1.62
N HIS A 130 16.79 -15.83 -1.31
CA HIS A 130 17.02 -14.91 -0.18
C HIS A 130 16.71 -15.53 1.19
N LEU A 131 15.81 -16.53 1.24
CA LEU A 131 15.46 -17.21 2.50
C LEU A 131 16.44 -18.34 2.88
N HIS A 132 17.26 -18.83 1.94
CA HIS A 132 18.24 -19.90 2.18
C HIS A 132 19.68 -19.42 2.43
N ALA A 133 19.96 -18.11 2.37
CA ALA A 133 21.31 -17.55 2.49
C ALA A 133 21.72 -17.17 3.93
N ALA A 134 21.27 -17.91 4.93
CA ALA A 134 21.90 -17.92 6.25
C ALA A 134 22.57 -19.28 6.46
N PRO A 135 23.80 -19.51 5.95
CA PRO A 135 24.64 -20.56 6.49
C PRO A 135 25.08 -20.10 7.88
N ILE A 136 24.51 -20.71 8.91
CA ILE A 136 25.13 -20.68 10.24
C ILE A 136 26.25 -21.73 10.17
N GLU A 137 27.42 -21.33 9.67
CA GLU A 137 28.66 -22.10 9.87
C GLU A 137 29.21 -21.77 11.25
N HIS A 138 28.97 -22.65 12.23
CA HIS A 138 29.96 -23.55 12.85
C HIS A 138 29.38 -24.16 14.15
#